data_AF-A0AAD1DJ27-F1
#
_entry.id   AF-A0AAD1DJ27-F1
#
_cell.length_a   1.000
_cell.length_b   1.000
_cell.length_c   1.000
_cell.angle_alpha   90.00
_cell.angle_beta   90.00
_cell.angle_gamma   90.00
#
_symmetry.space_group_name_H-M   'P 1'
#
loop_
_entity.id
_entity.type
_entity.pdbx_description
1 polymer ?
#
loop_
_entity_poly.entity_id
_entity_poly.type
_entity_poly.pdbx_seq_one_letter_code
_entity_poly.pdbx_strand_id
1 'polypeptide(L)'
;MKFEEWLSQQNCVIEVDCGCVTTEAFYHWMRVAYEAGNSPVIPDGYVMVPMRLTAENGAKGALSGEFSETKFVNCPECFGDDECETCDGSGRIEITVPVTWTTIKAIWAKGVEHFTATPREVKGE
;
A
#
# COMPACT_ATOMS: atom_id res chain seq x y z
N MET A 1 -19.01 12.14 16.54
CA MET A 1 -17.91 12.01 17.52
C MET A 1 -16.72 11.47 16.76
N LYS A 2 -15.52 12.04 16.91
CA LYS A 2 -14.32 11.51 16.23
C LYS A 2 -13.85 10.23 16.93
N PHE A 3 -13.19 9.33 16.19
CA PHE A 3 -12.70 8.06 16.74
C PHE A 3 -11.85 8.23 18.00
N GLU A 4 -10.95 9.22 18.02
CA GLU A 4 -10.13 9.58 19.17
C GLU A 4 -10.95 10.02 20.40
N GLU A 5 -12.05 10.76 20.18
CA GLU A 5 -12.95 11.20 21.25
C GLU A 5 -13.74 10.02 21.83
N TRP A 6 -14.15 9.07 20.98
CA TRP A 6 -14.82 7.84 21.40
C TRP A 6 -13.87 6.90 22.15
N LEU A 7 -12.62 6.77 21.70
CA LEU A 7 -11.58 5.99 22.38
C LEU A 7 -11.31 6.54 23.78
N SER A 8 -11.22 7.87 23.93
CA SER A 8 -10.98 8.52 25.22
C SER A 8 -12.13 8.32 26.24
N GLN A 9 -13.31 7.91 25.78
CA GLN A 9 -14.48 7.62 26.63
C GLN A 9 -14.53 6.16 27.11
N GLN A 10 -13.71 5.27 26.54
CA GLN A 10 -13.62 3.88 26.99
C GLN A 10 -12.79 3.84 28.28
N ASN A 11 -13.41 4.14 29.43
CA ASN A 11 -12.76 4.15 30.74
C ASN A 11 -12.66 2.75 31.39
N CYS A 12 -12.72 1.68 30.58
CA CYS A 12 -12.41 0.34 31.06
C CYS A 12 -10.88 0.19 31.11
N VAL A 13 -10.35 -0.07 32.31
CA VAL A 13 -8.93 -0.35 32.54
C VAL A 13 -8.56 -1.58 31.72
N ILE A 14 -7.73 -1.39 30.70
CA ILE A 14 -7.03 -2.50 30.06
C ILE A 14 -5.92 -2.89 31.04
N GLU A 15 -6.09 -3.98 31.80
CA GLU A 15 -4.99 -4.56 32.55
C GLU A 15 -3.99 -5.14 31.54
N VAL A 16 -2.99 -4.32 31.16
CA VAL A 16 -1.94 -4.67 30.20
C VAL A 16 -0.99 -5.75 30.78
N ASP A 17 -1.11 -6.11 32.06
CA ASP A 17 -0.18 -7.03 32.73
C ASP A 17 -0.42 -8.52 32.45
N CYS A 18 -1.52 -8.92 31.77
CA CYS A 18 -1.75 -10.33 31.43
C CYS A 18 -1.96 -10.62 29.93
N GLY A 19 -1.82 -9.64 29.04
CA GLY A 19 -1.65 -9.87 27.59
C GLY A 19 -2.78 -10.58 26.85
N CYS A 20 -3.91 -10.85 27.49
CA CYS A 20 -5.01 -11.61 26.92
C CYS A 20 -6.31 -10.83 27.06
N VAL A 21 -6.63 -9.99 26.07
CA VAL A 21 -8.02 -9.62 25.84
C VAL A 21 -8.70 -10.91 25.36
N THR A 22 -9.80 -11.31 25.99
CA THR A 22 -10.55 -12.47 25.50
C THR A 22 -11.00 -12.18 24.06
N THR A 23 -11.00 -13.21 23.21
CA THR A 23 -11.46 -13.11 21.83
C THR A 23 -12.84 -12.46 21.75
N GLU A 24 -13.69 -12.75 22.73
CA GLU A 24 -15.00 -12.17 22.94
C GLU A 24 -14.95 -10.66 23.21
N ALA A 25 -14.06 -10.19 24.08
CA ALA A 25 -13.89 -8.76 24.36
C ALA A 25 -13.30 -8.00 23.16
N PHE A 26 -12.37 -8.61 22.42
CA PHE A 26 -11.82 -8.05 21.19
C PHE A 26 -12.89 -7.92 20.10
N TYR A 27 -13.67 -8.97 19.85
CA TYR A 27 -14.77 -8.92 18.88
C TYR A 27 -15.90 -8.00 19.34
N HIS A 28 -16.18 -7.92 20.64
CA HIS A 28 -17.14 -6.97 21.18
C HIS A 28 -16.69 -5.53 20.89
N TRP A 29 -15.43 -5.17 21.14
CA TRP A 29 -14.93 -3.83 20.81
C TRP A 29 -14.88 -3.54 19.32
N MET A 30 -14.46 -4.51 18.49
CA MET A 30 -14.54 -4.35 17.04
C MET A 30 -15.99 -4.10 16.62
N ARG A 31 -16.93 -4.92 17.10
CA ARG A 31 -18.35 -4.78 16.79
C ARG A 31 -18.90 -3.43 17.25
N VAL A 32 -18.57 -2.96 18.45
CA VAL A 32 -18.98 -1.63 18.94
C VAL A 32 -18.37 -0.51 18.09
N ALA A 33 -17.12 -0.62 17.65
CA ALA A 33 -16.48 0.36 16.77
C ALA A 33 -17.12 0.38 15.37
N TYR A 34 -17.49 -0.79 14.83
CA TYR A 34 -18.22 -0.92 13.57
C TYR A 34 -19.66 -0.40 13.69
N GLU A 35 -20.39 -0.76 14.74
CA GLU A 35 -21.77 -0.34 15.01
C GLU A 35 -21.89 1.15 15.36
N ALA A 36 -20.84 1.76 15.91
CA ALA A 36 -20.77 3.20 16.13
C ALA A 36 -20.73 4.04 14.83
N GLY A 37 -20.73 3.40 13.65
CA GLY A 37 -20.72 4.10 12.36
C GLY A 37 -19.43 4.87 12.09
N ASN A 38 -18.37 4.58 12.86
CA ASN A 38 -17.06 5.21 12.72
C ASN A 38 -16.20 4.55 11.63
N SER A 39 -16.68 3.46 11.02
CA SER A 39 -16.06 2.88 9.84
C SER A 39 -16.54 3.65 8.60
N PRO A 40 -15.64 4.24 7.80
CA PRO A 40 -16.06 4.91 6.57
C PRO A 40 -16.73 3.90 5.64
N VAL A 41 -17.82 4.30 5.00
CA VAL A 41 -18.45 3.48 3.95
C VAL A 41 -17.46 3.36 2.80
N ILE A 42 -17.02 2.13 2.54
CA ILE A 42 -16.16 1.77 1.41
C ILE A 42 -17.10 1.34 0.28
N PRO A 43 -17.05 1.96 -0.92
CA PRO A 43 -17.87 1.53 -2.03
C PRO A 43 -17.57 0.08 -2.43
N ASP A 44 -18.57 -0.61 -3.00
CA ASP A 44 -18.39 -1.98 -3.48
C ASP A 44 -17.24 -2.08 -4.49
N GLY A 45 -16.40 -3.11 -4.33
CA GLY A 45 -15.20 -3.31 -5.13
C GLY A 45 -13.97 -2.51 -4.68
N TYR A 46 -14.07 -1.70 -3.61
CA TYR A 46 -12.94 -0.99 -3.01
C TYR A 46 -12.52 -1.63 -1.68
N VAL A 47 -11.27 -1.39 -1.29
CA VAL A 47 -10.72 -1.76 0.02
C VAL A 47 -10.09 -0.54 0.68
N MET A 48 -10.05 -0.52 2.02
CA MET A 48 -9.27 0.49 2.74
C MET A 48 -7.79 0.21 2.59
N VAL A 49 -7.04 1.27 2.29
CA VAL A 49 -5.59 1.24 2.12
C VAL A 49 -4.97 2.42 2.86
N PRO A 50 -3.70 2.31 3.33
CA PRO A 50 -3.05 3.38 4.07
C PRO A 50 -2.75 4.59 3.17
N MET A 51 -2.89 5.80 3.70
CA MET A 51 -2.53 7.04 2.99
C MET A 51 -1.04 7.11 2.64
N ARG A 52 -0.18 6.42 3.38
CA ARG A 52 1.27 6.38 3.16
C ARG A 52 1.77 4.95 3.25
N LEU A 53 2.61 4.56 2.29
CA LEU A 53 3.27 3.27 2.30
C LEU A 53 4.55 3.35 3.14
N THR A 54 4.68 2.48 4.14
CA THR A 54 5.83 2.42 5.04
C THR A 54 6.28 0.96 5.21
N ALA A 55 7.43 0.72 5.82
CA ALA A 55 7.83 -0.65 6.13
C ALA A 55 7.04 -1.15 7.36
N GLU A 56 6.77 -0.24 8.29
CA GLU A 56 6.14 -0.45 9.59
C GLU A 56 4.67 -0.87 9.44
N ASN A 57 3.97 -0.40 8.40
CA ASN A 57 2.61 -0.86 8.07
C ASN A 57 2.56 -2.06 7.12
N GLY A 58 3.70 -2.73 6.88
CA GLY A 58 3.79 -3.94 6.05
C GLY A 58 3.76 -3.71 4.54
N ALA A 59 3.53 -2.50 4.06
CA ALA A 59 3.38 -2.22 2.63
C ALA A 59 4.62 -2.56 1.80
N LYS A 60 5.83 -2.37 2.37
CA LYS A 60 7.06 -2.71 1.65
C LYS A 60 7.15 -4.21 1.33
N GLY A 61 6.78 -5.07 2.26
CA GLY A 61 6.79 -6.53 2.04
C GLY A 61 5.72 -6.95 1.04
N ALA A 62 4.55 -6.32 1.06
CA ALA A 62 3.44 -6.66 0.18
C ALA A 62 3.63 -6.20 -1.29
N LEU A 63 4.42 -5.16 -1.55
CA LEU A 63 4.51 -4.53 -2.88
C LEU A 63 5.87 -4.67 -3.56
N SER A 64 6.94 -4.98 -2.81
CA SER A 64 8.28 -5.06 -3.41
C SER A 64 8.40 -6.34 -4.25
N GLY A 65 8.73 -6.19 -5.53
CA GLY A 65 8.88 -7.31 -6.47
C GLY A 65 7.61 -7.64 -7.27
N GLU A 66 6.45 -7.13 -6.85
CA GLU A 66 5.17 -7.33 -7.56
C GLU A 66 5.08 -6.55 -8.87
N PHE A 67 5.85 -5.47 -9.00
CA PHE A 67 5.89 -4.63 -10.19
C PHE A 67 7.26 -4.73 -10.83
N SER A 68 7.28 -4.86 -12.16
CA SER A 68 8.49 -4.80 -12.95
C SER A 68 8.31 -3.87 -14.15
N GLU A 69 9.43 -3.34 -14.63
CA GLU A 69 9.49 -2.52 -15.83
C GLU A 69 10.60 -3.02 -16.75
N THR A 70 10.33 -2.95 -18.05
CA THR A 70 11.32 -3.23 -19.09
C THR A 70 12.31 -2.08 -19.18
N LYS A 71 13.61 -2.40 -19.21
CA LYS A 71 14.69 -1.44 -19.45
C LYS A 71 15.68 -1.99 -20.46
N PHE A 72 16.28 -1.07 -21.21
CA PHE A 72 17.42 -1.37 -22.05
C PHE A 72 18.70 -1.04 -21.28
N VAL A 73 19.58 -2.03 -21.15
CA VAL A 73 20.93 -1.85 -20.59
C VAL A 73 21.96 -2.14 -21.67
N ASN A 74 23.18 -1.65 -21.48
CA ASN A 74 24.27 -2.00 -22.38
C ASN A 74 24.53 -3.50 -22.31
N CYS A 75 24.79 -4.12 -23.46
CA CYS A 75 25.10 -5.54 -23.49
C CYS A 75 26.42 -5.78 -22.74
N PRO A 76 26.43 -6.62 -21.67
CA PRO A 76 27.62 -6.83 -20.86
C PRO A 76 28.72 -7.61 -21.61
N GLU A 77 28.34 -8.37 -22.63
CA GLU A 77 29.24 -9.23 -23.41
C GLU A 77 29.79 -8.55 -24.67
N CYS A 78 29.18 -7.45 -25.10
CA CYS A 78 29.67 -6.70 -26.25
C CYS A 78 30.70 -5.68 -25.76
N PHE A 79 31.97 -6.05 -25.80
CA PHE A 79 33.10 -5.17 -25.50
C PHE A 79 33.33 -4.10 -26.60
N GLY A 80 32.25 -3.55 -27.17
CA GLY A 80 32.26 -2.68 -28.34
C GLY A 80 32.29 -3.41 -29.68
N ASP A 81 32.09 -4.73 -29.67
CA ASP A 81 32.03 -5.56 -30.87
C ASP A 81 30.65 -5.48 -31.55
N ASP A 82 30.65 -5.23 -32.85
CA ASP A 82 29.49 -5.18 -33.74
C ASP A 82 29.01 -6.57 -34.18
N GLU A 83 29.81 -7.62 -34.01
CA GLU A 83 29.43 -9.05 -34.19
C GLU A 83 29.18 -9.74 -32.84
N CYS A 84 28.29 -9.17 -32.04
CA CYS A 84 27.98 -9.70 -30.71
C CYS A 84 26.71 -10.56 -30.68
N GLU A 85 26.84 -11.87 -30.44
CA GLU A 85 25.74 -12.85 -30.42
C GLU A 85 24.66 -12.58 -29.35
N THR A 86 25.01 -11.89 -28.26
CA THR A 86 24.08 -11.66 -27.14
C THR A 86 23.09 -10.52 -27.41
N CYS A 87 23.45 -9.58 -28.28
CA CYS A 87 22.58 -8.44 -28.61
C CYS A 87 22.39 -8.21 -30.11
N ASP A 88 22.84 -9.16 -30.95
CA ASP A 88 22.84 -9.08 -32.41
C ASP A 88 23.40 -7.73 -32.93
N GLY A 89 24.53 -7.30 -32.36
CA GLY A 89 25.20 -6.05 -32.75
C GLY A 89 24.51 -4.73 -32.32
N SER A 90 23.37 -4.79 -31.62
CA SER A 90 22.66 -3.58 -31.15
C SER A 90 23.38 -2.81 -30.01
N GLY A 91 24.33 -3.45 -29.34
CA GLY A 91 25.03 -2.95 -28.15
C GLY A 91 24.15 -2.84 -26.90
N ARG A 92 22.86 -3.21 -26.95
CA ARG A 92 21.91 -3.10 -25.84
C ARG A 92 21.02 -4.32 -25.74
N ILE A 93 20.67 -4.69 -24.52
CA ILE A 93 19.75 -5.80 -24.24
C ILE A 93 18.56 -5.30 -23.45
N GLU A 94 17.41 -5.92 -23.71
CA GLU A 94 16.19 -5.69 -22.95
C GLU A 94 16.20 -6.57 -21.69
N ILE A 95 15.97 -5.96 -20.53
CA ILE A 95 15.86 -6.66 -19.25
C ILE A 95 14.60 -6.22 -18.52
N THR A 96 14.06 -7.13 -17.71
CA THR A 96 12.96 -6.84 -16.79
C THR A 96 13.53 -6.60 -15.40
N VAL A 97 13.32 -5.40 -14.86
CA VAL A 97 13.78 -5.06 -13.52
C VAL A 97 12.62 -4.78 -12.59
N PRO A 98 12.68 -5.15 -11.30
CA PRO A 98 11.65 -4.78 -10.34
C PRO A 98 11.61 -3.26 -10.16
N VAL A 99 10.40 -2.71 -10.09
CA VAL A 99 10.18 -1.29 -9.78
C VAL A 99 10.65 -1.04 -8.35
N THR A 100 11.48 -0.01 -8.18
CA THR A 100 12.08 0.26 -6.88
C THR A 100 11.03 0.70 -5.86
N TRP A 101 11.26 0.38 -4.58
CA TRP A 101 10.41 0.82 -3.47
C TRP A 101 10.18 2.34 -3.45
N THR A 102 11.19 3.12 -3.79
CA THR A 102 11.09 4.58 -3.89
C THR A 102 10.13 5.02 -4.99
N THR A 103 10.16 4.37 -6.16
CA THR A 103 9.23 4.64 -7.26
C THR A 103 7.81 4.24 -6.91
N ILE A 104 7.61 3.06 -6.30
CA ILE A 104 6.28 2.60 -5.83
C ILE A 104 5.66 3.63 -4.87
N LYS A 105 6.43 4.13 -3.89
CA LYS A 105 5.97 5.19 -2.97
C LYS A 105 5.58 6.47 -3.69
N ALA A 106 6.34 6.89 -4.69
CA ALA A 106 6.06 8.11 -5.44
C ALA A 106 4.76 7.99 -6.26
N ILE A 107 4.55 6.86 -6.93
CA ILE A 107 3.32 6.54 -7.66
C ILE A 107 2.12 6.51 -6.70
N TRP A 108 2.25 5.82 -5.57
CA TRP A 108 1.20 5.76 -4.55
C TRP A 108 0.83 7.15 -4.03
N ALA A 109 1.81 7.98 -3.68
CA ALA A 109 1.58 9.35 -3.23
C ALA A 109 0.80 10.17 -4.27
N LYS A 110 1.15 10.03 -5.56
CA LYS A 110 0.41 10.68 -6.66
C LYS A 110 -1.03 10.17 -6.77
N GLY A 111 -1.26 8.87 -6.59
CA GLY A 111 -2.60 8.28 -6.52
C GLY A 111 -3.41 8.86 -5.37
N VAL A 112 -2.84 8.88 -4.15
CA VAL A 112 -3.49 9.45 -2.97
C VAL A 112 -3.82 10.94 -3.18
N GLU A 113 -2.89 11.74 -3.71
CA GLU A 113 -3.14 13.15 -4.07
C GLU A 113 -4.34 13.28 -5.02
N HIS A 114 -4.39 12.48 -6.09
CA HIS A 114 -5.47 12.51 -7.07
C HIS A 114 -6.83 12.17 -6.45
N PHE A 115 -6.90 11.09 -5.67
CA PHE A 115 -8.16 10.60 -5.08
C PHE A 115 -8.61 11.40 -3.85
N THR A 116 -7.72 12.16 -3.20
CA THR A 116 -8.08 13.07 -2.10
C THR A 116 -8.44 14.48 -2.57
N ALA A 117 -7.89 14.94 -3.69
CA ALA A 117 -8.17 16.27 -4.24
C ALA A 117 -9.50 16.33 -5.01
N THR A 118 -10.06 15.20 -5.43
CA THR A 118 -11.30 15.16 -6.21
C THR A 118 -12.51 15.14 -5.27
N PRO A 119 -13.41 16.15 -5.30
CA PRO A 119 -14.66 16.09 -4.55
C PRO A 119 -15.48 14.90 -5.02
N ARG A 120 -15.89 14.03 -4.09
CA ARG A 120 -16.80 12.93 -4.41
C ARG A 120 -18.14 13.53 -4.81
N GLU A 121 -18.47 13.55 -6.10
CA GLU A 121 -19.84 13.75 -6.53
C GLU A 121 -20.67 12.56 -6.07
N VAL A 122 -21.39 12.75 -4.96
CA VAL A 122 -22.40 11.81 -4.50
C VAL A 122 -23.59 12.00 -5.44
N LYS A 123 -23.70 11.15 -6.48
CA LYS A 123 -24.96 11.02 -7.22
C LYS A 123 -25.97 10.44 -6.25
N GLY A 124 -26.81 11.30 -5.69
CA GLY A 124 -28.01 10.88 -4.98
C GLY A 124 -29.02 10.34 -5.97
N GLU A 125 -29.46 9.10 -5.75
CA GLU A 125 -30.75 8.57 -6.19
C GLU A 125 -31.64 8.38 -4.97
#